data_AF-A0A355V9C6-F1
#
_entry.id   AF-A0A355V9C6-F1
#
_cell.length_a   1.000
_cell.length_b   1.000
_cell.length_c   1.000
_cell.angle_alpha   90.00
_cell.angle_beta   90.00
_cell.angle_gamma   90.00
#
_symmetry.space_group_name_H-M   'P 1'
#
loop_
_entity.id
_entity.type
_entity.pdbx_description
1 polymer ?
#
loop_
_entity_poly.entity_id
_entity_poly.type
_entity_poly.pdbx_seq_one_letter_code
_entity_poly.pdbx_strand_id
1 'polypeptide(L)'
;AVYLPDSGVTAQADDAERVRTILEPLSWQDMLDTGLIRQLKHDYPDGTQLTLSMTYMGNEVLGEILVGLDAYSTAERAASARFDDGRLFLVGIAGNASDPFRQERLSITQGDTVYPMPRLRTVYAGSANAGKIAEMENGTFAVAMVLDPAMDFSQPFTVYYDPENGQPPASADVEILGVQRNLALGQEVPDPNAQLAADSGSDTNWVRVAGLIAILSLVMLTFWRKSAKLRWVTLSATLVYLGFVTGGFLSVSHITNTINLGPSMILSDTPLLIMVLFTLITTLIWGRIFCSTVCPFGALQDFITRLSPKRWQITVPAHIHDKAIYLKYAFLGLIVVMAIVQGSVSIFQYFEPFGTLFFYSTSLVLWAILIAILLASVVIKRFYCRYVCPLGAALGVLSLISLKRIKRVPQCTACKVCEHSCPTGAIRREAIDFKECVRCDVCEAKLIQRAGVCRHSVESLQLRGVIARG
;
A
#
# COMPACT_ATOMS: atom_id res chain seq x y z
N ALA A 1 -35.93 25.34 -6.60
CA ALA A 1 -35.98 25.48 -5.13
C ALA A 1 -34.68 26.12 -4.72
N VAL A 2 -34.73 27.17 -3.91
CA VAL A 2 -33.54 27.95 -3.54
C VAL A 2 -32.79 27.14 -2.48
N TYR A 3 -31.64 26.59 -2.85
CA TYR A 3 -30.68 25.95 -1.95
C TYR A 3 -30.10 27.01 -0.99
N LEU A 4 -29.61 26.61 0.19
CA LEU A 4 -28.89 27.53 1.09
C LEU A 4 -27.77 28.23 0.28
N PRO A 5 -27.68 29.58 0.28
CA PRO A 5 -26.70 30.31 -0.54
C PRO A 5 -25.26 29.87 -0.28
N ASP A 6 -24.97 29.46 0.96
CA ASP A 6 -23.65 29.02 1.40
C ASP A 6 -23.39 27.52 1.25
N SER A 7 -24.43 26.68 1.08
CA SER A 7 -24.23 25.28 0.66
C SER A 7 -23.99 25.17 -0.85
N GLY A 8 -24.33 26.25 -1.57
CA GLY A 8 -24.17 26.44 -2.99
C GLY A 8 -23.01 27.37 -3.36
N VAL A 9 -21.87 27.31 -2.66
CA VAL A 9 -20.62 27.55 -3.39
C VAL A 9 -20.56 26.45 -4.43
N THR A 10 -21.11 26.73 -5.62
CA THR A 10 -21.05 25.85 -6.77
C THR A 10 -19.59 25.50 -6.94
N ALA A 11 -19.23 24.31 -6.46
CA ALA A 11 -17.99 23.67 -6.83
C ALA A 11 -17.89 23.84 -8.34
N GLN A 12 -16.80 24.45 -8.81
CA GLN A 12 -16.46 24.26 -10.22
C GLN A 12 -16.52 22.75 -10.46
N ALA A 13 -16.98 22.28 -11.62
CA ALA A 13 -17.14 20.84 -11.87
C ALA A 13 -15.87 20.02 -11.48
N ASP A 14 -14.71 20.67 -11.56
CA ASP A 14 -13.41 20.19 -11.10
C ASP A 14 -13.33 19.92 -9.58
N ASP A 15 -13.89 20.76 -8.71
CA ASP A 15 -13.86 20.57 -7.25
C ASP A 15 -14.71 19.36 -6.83
N ALA A 16 -15.85 19.14 -7.48
CA ALA A 16 -16.69 17.98 -7.22
C ALA A 16 -15.93 16.65 -7.48
N GLU A 17 -15.24 16.58 -8.61
CA GLU A 17 -14.44 15.40 -8.98
C GLU A 17 -13.23 15.23 -8.06
N ARG A 18 -12.57 16.32 -7.67
CA ARG A 18 -11.44 16.30 -6.72
C ARG A 18 -11.87 15.79 -5.34
N VAL A 19 -13.02 16.24 -4.84
CA VAL A 19 -13.58 15.78 -3.56
C VAL A 19 -13.85 14.28 -3.61
N ARG A 20 -14.47 13.78 -4.69
CA ARG A 20 -14.70 12.33 -4.88
C ARG A 20 -13.39 11.55 -4.90
N THR A 21 -12.41 12.03 -5.68
CA THR A 21 -11.09 11.40 -5.80
C THR A 21 -10.38 11.26 -4.46
N ILE A 22 -10.49 12.26 -3.58
CA ILE A 22 -9.82 12.26 -2.27
C ILE A 22 -10.58 11.41 -1.24
N LEU A 23 -11.91 11.50 -1.20
CA LEU A 23 -12.71 10.96 -0.10
C LEU A 23 -13.37 9.59 -0.39
N GLU A 24 -13.68 9.26 -1.64
CA GLU A 24 -14.29 7.95 -1.96
C GLU A 24 -13.39 6.74 -1.62
N PRO A 25 -12.04 6.81 -1.76
CA PRO A 25 -11.16 5.71 -1.38
C PRO A 25 -11.08 5.47 0.14
N LEU A 26 -11.39 6.47 0.98
CA LEU A 26 -11.25 6.38 2.43
C LEU A 26 -12.43 5.61 3.04
N SER A 27 -12.16 4.67 3.95
CA SER A 27 -13.19 4.06 4.79
C SER A 27 -13.62 5.00 5.93
N TRP A 28 -14.74 4.73 6.58
CA TRP A 28 -15.16 5.47 7.77
C TRP A 28 -14.10 5.43 8.88
N GLN A 29 -13.38 4.31 9.02
CA GLN A 29 -12.28 4.17 9.95
C GLN A 29 -11.08 5.05 9.55
N ASP A 30 -10.72 5.09 8.26
CA ASP A 30 -9.64 5.96 7.79
C ASP A 30 -9.96 7.43 8.08
N MET A 31 -11.22 7.84 7.90
CA MET A 31 -11.67 9.20 8.18
C MET A 31 -11.61 9.56 9.67
N LEU A 32 -11.82 8.59 10.57
CA LEU A 32 -11.60 8.76 12.01
C LEU A 32 -10.11 8.92 12.31
N ASP A 33 -9.27 8.07 11.73
CA ASP A 33 -7.82 8.04 11.97
C ASP A 33 -7.13 9.32 11.46
N THR A 34 -7.60 9.88 10.33
CA THR A 34 -7.09 11.16 9.79
C THR A 34 -7.71 12.39 10.45
N GLY A 35 -8.67 12.21 11.36
CA GLY A 35 -9.36 13.32 12.05
C GLY A 35 -10.39 14.07 11.20
N LEU A 36 -10.77 13.55 10.02
CA LEU A 36 -11.88 14.10 9.22
C LEU A 36 -13.23 13.89 9.92
N ILE A 37 -13.32 12.84 10.73
CA ILE A 37 -14.45 12.58 11.63
C ILE A 37 -13.93 12.61 13.07
N ARG A 38 -14.65 13.31 13.94
CA ARG A 38 -14.34 13.38 15.39
C ARG A 38 -15.38 12.62 16.17
N GLN A 39 -14.95 11.82 17.13
CA GLN A 39 -15.85 11.06 17.99
C GLN A 39 -15.90 11.64 19.41
N LEU A 40 -17.12 11.76 19.90
CA LEU A 40 -17.44 11.99 21.31
C LEU A 40 -18.10 10.72 21.84
N LYS A 41 -17.55 10.16 22.91
CA LYS A 41 -18.09 8.96 23.57
C LYS A 41 -18.53 9.33 24.98
N HIS A 42 -19.72 8.89 25.35
CA HIS A 42 -20.26 9.05 26.70
C HIS A 42 -20.66 7.68 27.25
N ASP A 43 -20.06 7.31 28.38
CA ASP A 43 -20.32 6.06 29.08
C ASP A 43 -21.35 6.29 30.19
N TYR A 44 -22.45 5.55 30.15
CA TYR A 44 -23.47 5.60 31.19
C TYR A 44 -23.13 4.66 32.36
N PRO A 45 -23.61 4.94 33.58
CA PRO A 45 -23.34 4.12 34.76
C PRO A 45 -23.82 2.66 34.67
N ASP A 46 -24.76 2.37 33.76
CA ASP A 46 -25.28 1.02 33.51
C ASP A 46 -24.43 0.22 32.51
N GLY A 47 -23.31 0.78 32.05
CA GLY A 47 -22.38 0.16 31.10
C GLY A 47 -22.78 0.31 29.63
N THR A 48 -23.85 1.07 29.33
CA THR A 48 -24.18 1.44 27.94
C THR A 48 -23.36 2.65 27.48
N GLN A 49 -23.17 2.78 26.17
CA GLN A 49 -22.36 3.87 25.58
C GLN A 49 -23.12 4.59 24.47
N LEU A 50 -23.05 5.93 24.46
CA LEU A 50 -23.44 6.79 23.35
C LEU A 50 -22.18 7.23 22.61
N THR A 51 -22.15 7.02 21.29
CA THR A 51 -21.08 7.53 20.42
C THR A 51 -21.67 8.51 19.42
N LEU A 52 -21.12 9.73 19.39
CA LEU A 52 -21.44 10.77 18.42
C LEU A 52 -20.25 10.95 17.49
N SER A 53 -20.43 10.65 16.20
CA SER A 53 -19.42 10.88 15.16
C SER A 53 -19.77 12.15 14.40
N MET A 54 -18.85 13.10 14.37
CA MET A 54 -19.10 14.48 13.98
C MET A 54 -18.20 14.90 12.83
N THR A 55 -18.76 15.52 11.79
CA THR A 55 -17.98 15.98 10.63
C THR A 55 -18.71 17.05 9.81
N TYR A 56 -17.98 17.85 9.05
CA TYR A 56 -18.57 18.86 8.17
C TYR A 56 -19.26 18.19 6.97
N MET A 57 -20.45 18.66 6.61
CA MET A 57 -21.21 18.15 5.46
C MET A 57 -21.88 19.26 4.64
N GLY A 58 -21.45 20.52 4.77
CA GLY A 58 -22.10 21.67 4.14
C GLY A 58 -21.93 21.78 2.63
N ASN A 59 -21.27 20.82 1.97
CA ASN A 59 -21.10 20.77 0.52
C ASN A 59 -21.83 19.54 -0.04
N GLU A 60 -22.45 19.69 -1.22
CA GLU A 60 -23.27 18.66 -1.85
C GLU A 60 -22.55 17.32 -2.03
N VAL A 61 -21.40 17.33 -2.70
CA VAL A 61 -20.62 16.11 -2.97
C VAL A 61 -20.13 15.47 -1.68
N LEU A 62 -19.64 16.28 -0.74
CA LEU A 62 -19.20 15.79 0.56
C LEU A 62 -20.35 15.13 1.33
N GLY A 63 -21.51 15.77 1.35
CA GLY A 63 -22.70 15.26 2.02
C GLY A 63 -23.23 13.97 1.39
N GLU A 64 -23.24 13.88 0.05
CA GLU A 64 -23.58 12.66 -0.67
C GLU A 64 -22.64 11.51 -0.34
N ILE A 65 -21.33 11.75 -0.27
CA ILE A 65 -20.35 10.73 0.11
C ILE A 65 -20.63 10.25 1.54
N LEU A 66 -20.90 11.19 2.45
CA LEU A 66 -21.07 10.88 3.88
C LEU A 66 -22.36 10.11 4.19
N VAL A 67 -23.52 10.57 3.71
CA VAL A 67 -24.84 10.02 4.08
C VAL A 67 -25.66 9.47 2.92
N GLY A 68 -25.16 9.59 1.69
CA GLY A 68 -25.90 9.22 0.47
C GLY A 68 -26.78 10.37 -0.06
N LEU A 69 -27.05 10.32 -1.37
CA LEU A 69 -27.79 11.34 -2.11
C LEU A 69 -29.19 11.64 -1.53
N ASP A 70 -29.96 10.60 -1.25
CA ASP A 70 -31.34 10.77 -0.77
C ASP A 70 -31.40 11.39 0.64
N ALA A 71 -30.52 10.94 1.53
CA ALA A 71 -30.45 11.44 2.89
C ALA A 71 -29.93 12.89 2.92
N TYR A 72 -28.89 13.19 2.12
CA TYR A 72 -28.34 14.53 2.02
C TYR A 72 -29.36 15.52 1.45
N SER A 73 -29.96 15.20 0.30
CA SER A 73 -30.96 16.07 -0.35
C SER A 73 -32.21 16.30 0.52
N THR A 74 -32.55 15.35 1.39
CA THR A 74 -33.65 15.52 2.34
C THR A 74 -33.25 16.42 3.51
N ALA A 75 -32.06 16.23 4.07
CA ALA A 75 -31.53 17.06 5.13
C ALA A 75 -31.36 18.52 4.69
N GLU A 76 -30.76 18.75 3.52
CA GLU A 76 -30.55 20.08 2.94
C GLU A 76 -31.89 20.79 2.72
N ARG A 77 -32.84 20.17 2.03
CA ARG A 77 -34.16 20.79 1.80
C ARG A 77 -34.87 21.13 3.11
N ALA A 78 -34.75 20.28 4.13
CA ALA A 78 -35.35 20.52 5.44
C ALA A 78 -34.66 21.68 6.19
N ALA A 79 -33.36 21.87 6.00
CA ALA A 79 -32.61 22.97 6.58
C ALA A 79 -32.91 24.29 5.87
N SER A 80 -32.90 24.29 4.53
CA SER A 80 -33.18 25.46 3.67
C SER A 80 -34.64 25.93 3.78
N ALA A 81 -35.55 25.07 4.24
CA ALA A 81 -36.92 25.46 4.57
C ALA A 81 -37.05 26.22 5.91
N ARG A 82 -36.01 26.19 6.76
CA ARG A 82 -36.02 26.76 8.12
C ARG A 82 -35.05 27.91 8.30
N PHE A 83 -33.97 27.94 7.54
CA PHE A 83 -32.89 28.92 7.67
C PHE A 83 -32.51 29.45 6.29
N ASP A 84 -32.20 30.74 6.25
CA ASP A 84 -31.74 31.43 5.04
C ASP A 84 -30.20 31.35 4.88
N ASP A 85 -29.49 31.04 5.97
CA ASP A 85 -28.04 30.92 6.06
C ASP A 85 -27.62 29.80 7.02
N GLY A 86 -26.32 29.49 7.01
CA GLY A 86 -25.73 28.46 7.86
C GLY A 86 -25.30 27.22 7.09
N ARG A 87 -24.52 26.37 7.77
CA ARG A 87 -23.84 25.22 7.14
C ARG A 87 -24.17 23.93 7.86
N LEU A 88 -24.31 22.86 7.08
CA LEU A 88 -24.64 21.55 7.61
C LEU A 88 -23.42 20.88 8.23
N PHE A 89 -23.63 20.32 9.42
CA PHE A 89 -22.64 19.57 10.16
C PHE A 89 -23.25 18.26 10.63
N LEU A 90 -22.69 17.15 10.17
CA LEU A 90 -23.18 15.81 10.41
C LEU A 90 -22.89 15.39 11.84
N VAL A 91 -23.88 14.79 12.48
CA VAL A 91 -23.75 14.04 13.73
C VAL A 91 -24.36 12.67 13.51
N GLY A 92 -23.51 11.66 13.39
CA GLY A 92 -23.89 10.25 13.39
C GLY A 92 -24.02 9.73 14.81
N ILE A 93 -25.14 9.07 15.10
CA ILE A 93 -25.46 8.53 16.42
C ILE A 93 -25.30 7.01 16.39
N ALA A 94 -24.49 6.49 17.31
CA ALA A 94 -24.22 5.06 17.46
C ALA A 94 -24.21 4.64 18.93
N GLY A 95 -24.28 3.32 19.14
CA GLY A 95 -24.15 2.68 20.46
C GLY A 95 -25.47 2.14 21.01
N ASN A 96 -25.43 1.69 22.26
CA ASN A 96 -26.52 1.00 22.95
C ASN A 96 -27.03 1.77 24.18
N ALA A 97 -26.83 3.09 24.18
CA ALA A 97 -27.19 4.01 25.26
C ALA A 97 -28.60 3.78 25.82
N SER A 98 -28.72 3.72 27.14
CA SER A 98 -30.00 3.62 27.83
C SER A 98 -30.82 4.90 27.83
N ASP A 99 -30.17 6.08 27.85
CA ASP A 99 -30.81 7.37 27.58
C ASP A 99 -30.68 7.73 26.09
N PRO A 100 -31.80 7.85 25.34
CA PRO A 100 -31.75 8.17 23.93
C PRO A 100 -31.16 9.55 23.67
N PHE A 101 -30.40 9.65 22.57
CA PHE A 101 -29.84 10.92 22.12
C PHE A 101 -30.91 12.01 21.96
N ARG A 102 -30.66 13.18 22.56
CA ARG A 102 -31.50 14.37 22.45
C ARG A 102 -30.70 15.54 21.90
N GLN A 103 -31.09 16.00 20.73
CA GLN A 103 -30.41 17.07 20.00
C GLN A 103 -30.38 18.42 20.76
N GLU A 104 -31.40 18.73 21.57
CA GLU A 104 -31.46 19.94 22.41
C GLU A 104 -30.38 20.00 23.51
N ARG A 105 -29.65 18.91 23.74
CA ARG A 105 -28.59 18.82 24.73
C ARG A 105 -27.19 19.05 24.15
N LEU A 106 -27.12 19.39 22.86
CA LEU A 106 -25.89 19.81 22.22
C LEU A 106 -25.68 21.31 22.39
N SER A 107 -24.44 21.69 22.62
CA SER A 107 -23.97 23.08 22.51
C SER A 107 -22.59 23.11 21.90
N ILE A 108 -22.27 24.21 21.23
CA ILE A 108 -20.97 24.44 20.63
C ILE A 108 -20.36 25.66 21.29
N THR A 109 -19.09 25.58 21.66
CA THR A 109 -18.35 26.72 22.21
C THR A 109 -17.16 27.02 21.29
N GLN A 110 -17.01 28.29 20.93
CA GLN A 110 -15.86 28.80 20.19
C GLN A 110 -15.38 30.10 20.83
N GLY A 111 -14.16 30.10 21.36
CA GLY A 111 -13.67 31.17 22.23
C GLY A 111 -14.55 31.33 23.47
N ASP A 112 -15.02 32.55 23.72
CA ASP A 112 -15.91 32.88 24.85
C ASP A 112 -17.42 32.78 24.48
N THR A 113 -17.75 32.41 23.24
CA THR A 113 -19.13 32.38 22.74
C THR A 113 -19.71 30.97 22.78
N VAL A 114 -20.91 30.84 23.33
CA VAL A 114 -21.67 29.59 23.38
C VAL A 114 -22.84 29.65 22.39
N TYR A 115 -22.86 28.71 21.46
CA TYR A 115 -23.91 28.50 20.47
C TYR A 115 -24.80 27.31 20.90
N PRO A 116 -26.00 27.56 21.44
CA PRO A 116 -26.91 26.48 21.79
C PRO A 116 -27.45 25.80 20.52
N MET A 117 -27.70 24.49 20.57
CA MET A 117 -28.29 23.73 19.46
C MET A 117 -29.74 23.34 19.77
N PRO A 118 -30.71 24.27 19.66
CA PRO A 118 -32.11 23.94 19.86
C PRO A 118 -32.58 22.97 18.76
N ARG A 119 -33.67 22.24 19.03
CA ARG A 119 -34.28 21.30 18.07
C ARG A 119 -34.55 21.88 16.68
N LEU A 120 -34.78 23.19 16.58
CA LEU A 120 -35.04 23.84 15.30
C LEU A 120 -33.82 23.81 14.37
N ARG A 121 -32.60 23.90 14.92
CA ARG A 121 -31.32 23.89 14.20
C ARG A 121 -30.81 22.50 13.86
N THR A 122 -31.65 21.48 13.97
CA THR A 122 -31.30 20.10 13.69
C THR A 122 -32.32 19.47 12.75
N VAL A 123 -31.83 18.79 11.73
CA VAL A 123 -32.63 18.09 10.72
C VAL A 123 -32.20 16.63 10.65
N TYR A 124 -33.13 15.75 10.29
CA TYR A 124 -32.81 14.34 10.12
C TYR A 124 -31.95 14.13 8.87
N ALA A 125 -30.87 13.36 9.00
CA ALA A 125 -29.90 13.08 7.95
C ALA A 125 -29.78 11.58 7.62
N GLY A 126 -30.87 10.82 7.81
CA GLY A 126 -30.96 9.42 7.40
C GLY A 126 -30.71 8.41 8.53
N SER A 127 -30.92 7.13 8.20
CA SER A 127 -30.84 6.01 9.16
C SER A 127 -29.46 5.36 9.20
N ALA A 128 -28.40 6.11 8.86
CA ALA A 128 -27.02 5.61 8.79
C ALA A 128 -26.87 4.32 7.94
N ASN A 129 -27.60 4.20 6.84
CA ASN A 129 -27.68 2.98 6.01
C ASN A 129 -27.17 3.17 4.57
N ALA A 130 -26.73 4.37 4.22
CA ALA A 130 -26.17 4.72 2.91
C ALA A 130 -25.03 5.74 3.09
N GLY A 131 -24.13 5.82 2.10
CA GLY A 131 -22.90 6.63 2.22
C GLY A 131 -21.87 6.02 3.18
N LYS A 132 -20.81 6.76 3.49
CA LYS A 132 -19.73 6.33 4.39
C LYS A 132 -20.23 6.07 5.81
N ILE A 133 -21.27 6.75 6.26
CA ILE A 133 -21.85 6.55 7.59
C ILE A 133 -22.45 5.14 7.79
N ALA A 134 -22.71 4.40 6.71
CA ALA A 134 -23.15 3.00 6.80
C ALA A 134 -22.06 2.05 7.35
N GLU A 135 -20.80 2.46 7.30
CA GLU A 135 -19.68 1.72 7.87
C GLU A 135 -19.49 2.01 9.38
N MET A 136 -20.28 2.93 9.95
CA MET A 136 -20.24 3.25 11.39
C MET A 136 -20.73 2.06 12.23
N GLU A 137 -19.87 1.58 13.13
CA GLU A 137 -20.20 0.47 14.02
C GLU A 137 -21.38 0.84 14.95
N ASN A 138 -22.39 -0.03 15.01
CA ASN A 138 -23.62 0.19 15.78
C ASN A 138 -24.33 1.52 15.48
N GLY A 139 -24.26 1.99 14.22
CA GLY A 139 -24.95 3.20 13.80
C GLY A 139 -26.47 3.06 13.78
N THR A 140 -27.16 4.02 14.37
CA THR A 140 -28.63 4.01 14.49
C THR A 140 -29.27 4.97 13.51
N PHE A 141 -28.83 6.23 13.52
CA PHE A 141 -29.30 7.28 12.63
C PHE A 141 -28.33 8.47 12.64
N ALA A 142 -28.56 9.43 11.76
CA ALA A 142 -27.79 10.66 11.69
C ALA A 142 -28.71 11.89 11.69
N VAL A 143 -28.18 12.99 12.22
CA VAL A 143 -28.78 14.32 12.12
C VAL A 143 -27.77 15.29 11.52
N ALA A 144 -28.24 16.31 10.83
CA ALA A 144 -27.43 17.44 10.43
C ALA A 144 -27.79 18.64 11.32
N MET A 145 -26.77 19.22 11.96
CA MET A 145 -26.87 20.50 12.65
C MET A 145 -26.66 21.63 11.65
N VAL A 146 -27.47 22.69 11.77
CA VAL A 146 -27.29 23.95 11.05
C VAL A 146 -26.44 24.85 11.93
N LEU A 147 -25.15 24.93 11.60
CA LEU A 147 -24.18 25.74 12.33
C LEU A 147 -24.44 27.23 12.10
N ASP A 148 -24.15 28.02 13.13
CA ASP A 148 -24.34 29.46 13.07
C ASP A 148 -23.38 30.10 12.05
N PRO A 149 -23.86 30.99 11.17
CA PRO A 149 -23.01 31.65 10.18
C PRO A 149 -21.92 32.53 10.82
N ALA A 150 -22.08 32.95 12.07
CA ALA A 150 -21.06 33.72 12.78
C ALA A 150 -19.85 32.89 13.26
N MET A 151 -19.90 31.55 13.14
CA MET A 151 -18.79 30.69 13.54
C MET A 151 -17.62 30.78 12.55
N ASP A 152 -16.39 30.83 13.09
CA ASP A 152 -15.17 30.78 12.29
C ASP A 152 -14.72 29.33 12.08
N PHE A 153 -15.02 28.76 10.91
CA PHE A 153 -14.65 27.39 10.55
C PHE A 153 -13.14 27.16 10.34
N SER A 154 -12.33 28.23 10.38
CA SER A 154 -10.87 28.12 10.33
C SER A 154 -10.25 27.80 11.69
N GLN A 155 -11.02 27.95 12.77
CA GLN A 155 -10.61 27.73 14.15
C GLN A 155 -11.31 26.50 14.75
N PRO A 156 -10.67 25.81 15.71
CA PRO A 156 -11.31 24.71 16.42
C PRO A 156 -12.48 25.22 17.26
N PHE A 157 -13.46 24.34 17.50
CA PHE A 157 -14.58 24.57 18.40
C PHE A 157 -14.87 23.30 19.19
N THR A 158 -15.42 23.45 20.38
CA THR A 158 -15.73 22.31 21.26
C THR A 158 -17.23 22.02 21.19
N VAL A 159 -17.58 20.78 20.89
CA VAL A 159 -18.96 20.30 20.98
C VAL A 159 -19.17 19.68 22.36
N TYR A 160 -20.21 20.10 23.05
CA TYR A 160 -20.64 19.56 24.33
C TYR A 160 -21.95 18.81 24.17
N TYR A 161 -22.04 17.66 24.83
CA TYR A 161 -23.28 16.93 25.04
C TYR A 161 -23.55 16.83 26.54
N ASP A 162 -24.69 17.33 26.97
CA ASP A 162 -25.12 17.27 28.37
C ASP A 162 -26.00 16.02 28.60
N PRO A 163 -25.50 14.95 29.26
CA PRO A 163 -26.30 13.79 29.63
C PRO A 163 -27.21 14.13 30.83
N GLU A 164 -28.45 13.62 30.85
CA GLU A 164 -29.36 13.87 31.97
C GLU A 164 -28.81 13.31 33.31
N ASN A 165 -29.41 13.74 34.42
CA ASN A 165 -29.17 13.22 35.77
C ASN A 165 -27.87 13.68 36.46
N GLY A 166 -27.35 14.85 36.11
CA GLY A 166 -26.19 15.45 36.82
C GLY A 166 -24.87 14.74 36.55
N GLN A 167 -24.79 13.99 35.45
CA GLN A 167 -23.55 13.43 34.95
C GLN A 167 -22.68 14.54 34.32
N PRO A 168 -21.35 14.38 34.31
CA PRO A 168 -20.48 15.36 33.67
C PRO A 168 -20.78 15.42 32.16
N PRO A 169 -20.81 16.63 31.56
CA PRO A 169 -20.99 16.77 30.12
C PRO A 169 -19.81 16.14 29.39
N ALA A 170 -20.11 15.40 28.34
CA ALA A 170 -19.10 14.88 27.42
C ALA A 170 -18.75 15.99 26.42
N SER A 171 -17.48 16.09 26.06
CA SER A 171 -17.03 17.08 25.09
C SER A 171 -16.01 16.51 24.13
N ALA A 172 -15.93 17.11 22.95
CA ALA A 172 -14.91 16.82 21.96
C ALA A 172 -14.52 18.09 21.21
N ASP A 173 -13.22 18.30 21.08
CA ASP A 173 -12.66 19.36 20.25
C ASP A 173 -12.70 18.93 18.78
N VAL A 174 -13.41 19.73 18.01
CA VAL A 174 -13.62 19.56 16.58
C VAL A 174 -12.82 20.62 15.84
N GLU A 175 -12.00 20.15 14.92
CA GLU A 175 -11.32 20.97 13.93
C GLU A 175 -11.72 20.45 12.55
N ILE A 176 -12.12 21.35 11.66
CA ILE A 176 -12.43 20.97 10.28
C ILE A 176 -11.10 20.92 9.51
N LEU A 177 -10.76 19.74 8.98
CA LEU A 177 -9.45 19.48 8.39
C LEU A 177 -9.51 19.22 6.87
N GLY A 178 -8.36 19.40 6.22
CA GLY A 178 -8.14 19.00 4.82
C GLY A 178 -9.19 19.53 3.83
N VAL A 179 -9.70 18.64 2.98
CA VAL A 179 -10.70 18.97 1.95
C VAL A 179 -11.96 19.60 2.56
N GLN A 180 -12.40 19.12 3.72
CA GLN A 180 -13.58 19.64 4.40
C GLN A 180 -13.38 21.10 4.83
N ARG A 181 -12.16 21.46 5.24
CA ARG A 181 -11.79 22.83 5.62
C ARG A 181 -11.84 23.76 4.42
N ASN A 182 -11.28 23.33 3.30
CA ASN A 182 -11.27 24.14 2.08
C ASN A 182 -12.70 24.37 1.59
N LEU A 183 -13.51 23.32 1.55
CA LEU A 183 -14.93 23.41 1.23
C LEU A 183 -15.70 24.31 2.21
N ALA A 184 -15.42 24.22 3.51
CA ALA A 184 -16.01 25.12 4.48
C ALA A 184 -15.57 26.58 4.21
N LEU A 185 -14.29 26.86 3.97
CA LEU A 185 -13.83 28.22 3.76
C LEU A 185 -14.13 28.78 2.35
N GLY A 186 -14.80 28.02 1.49
CA GLY A 186 -15.02 28.39 0.08
C GLY A 186 -13.71 28.52 -0.71
N GLN A 187 -12.67 27.81 -0.28
CA GLN A 187 -11.37 27.76 -0.93
C GLN A 187 -11.35 26.61 -1.95
N GLU A 188 -10.61 26.79 -3.05
CA GLU A 188 -10.44 25.73 -4.06
C GLU A 188 -9.90 24.46 -3.42
N VAL A 189 -10.45 23.31 -3.82
CA VAL A 189 -9.93 22.01 -3.37
C VAL A 189 -8.65 21.75 -4.15
N PRO A 190 -7.50 21.56 -3.48
CA PRO A 190 -6.24 21.29 -4.16
C PRO A 190 -6.40 20.08 -5.09
N ASP A 191 -6.00 20.24 -6.35
CA ASP A 191 -6.00 19.11 -7.29
C ASP A 191 -5.06 18.02 -6.74
N PRO A 192 -5.55 16.79 -6.51
CA PRO A 192 -4.72 15.67 -6.09
C PRO A 192 -3.49 15.48 -6.99
N ASN A 193 -3.65 15.80 -8.28
CA ASN A 193 -2.58 15.75 -9.28
C ASN A 193 -1.70 17.01 -9.28
N ALA A 194 -2.20 18.16 -8.83
CA ALA A 194 -1.38 19.35 -8.61
C ALA A 194 -0.59 19.25 -7.30
N GLN A 195 -1.05 18.52 -6.29
CA GLN A 195 -0.22 18.13 -5.15
C GLN A 195 0.94 17.24 -5.65
N LEU A 196 0.68 16.29 -6.56
CA LEU A 196 1.73 15.52 -7.24
C LEU A 196 2.67 16.38 -8.12
N ALA A 197 2.21 17.52 -8.65
CA ALA A 197 3.02 18.45 -9.44
C ALA A 197 3.75 19.52 -8.59
N ALA A 198 3.17 19.97 -7.48
CA ALA A 198 3.80 20.89 -6.53
C ALA A 198 4.81 20.16 -5.63
N ASP A 199 4.55 18.89 -5.30
CA ASP A 199 5.49 18.01 -4.60
C ASP A 199 6.57 17.43 -5.55
N SER A 200 6.42 17.66 -6.87
CA SER A 200 7.51 17.50 -7.85
C SER A 200 8.48 18.70 -7.87
N GLY A 201 8.17 19.76 -7.12
CA GLY A 201 9.02 20.94 -6.91
C GLY A 201 9.37 21.15 -5.44
N SER A 202 10.59 20.76 -5.08
CA SER A 202 11.37 21.28 -3.92
C SER A 202 11.18 20.70 -2.51
N ASP A 203 11.08 19.38 -2.35
CA ASP A 203 11.87 18.74 -1.27
C ASP A 203 12.21 17.27 -1.60
N THR A 204 12.99 17.07 -2.68
CA THR A 204 13.62 15.75 -2.88
C THR A 204 14.46 15.45 -1.65
N ASN A 205 14.06 14.46 -0.86
CA ASN A 205 14.83 14.02 0.30
C ASN A 205 16.15 13.42 -0.18
N TRP A 206 17.16 14.27 -0.33
CA TRP A 206 18.49 13.92 -0.86
C TRP A 206 19.18 12.86 -0.02
N VAL A 207 18.80 12.71 1.25
CA VAL A 207 19.30 11.63 2.10
C VAL A 207 18.77 10.28 1.63
N ARG A 208 17.48 10.17 1.27
CA ARG A 208 16.91 8.94 0.68
C ARG A 208 17.53 8.64 -0.68
N VAL A 209 17.71 9.65 -1.53
CA VAL A 209 18.35 9.49 -2.84
C VAL A 209 19.82 9.06 -2.69
N ALA A 210 20.59 9.71 -1.83
CA ALA A 210 22.00 9.37 -1.59
C ALA A 210 22.15 7.97 -1.01
N GLY A 211 21.30 7.60 -0.03
CA GLY A 211 21.30 6.25 0.54
C GLY A 211 20.94 5.18 -0.48
N LEU A 212 19.97 5.47 -1.35
CA LEU A 212 19.62 4.58 -2.46
C LEU A 212 20.80 4.41 -3.44
N ILE A 213 21.42 5.51 -3.88
CA ILE A 213 22.57 5.47 -4.79
C ILE A 213 23.73 4.68 -4.17
N ALA A 214 23.99 4.86 -2.87
CA ALA A 214 25.01 4.10 -2.15
C ALA A 214 24.72 2.59 -2.17
N ILE A 215 23.46 2.19 -1.96
CA ILE A 215 23.04 0.78 -2.05
C ILE A 215 23.17 0.24 -3.46
N LEU A 216 22.69 0.96 -4.47
CA LEU A 216 22.78 0.51 -5.87
C LEU A 216 24.24 0.39 -6.34
N SER A 217 25.10 1.30 -5.87
CA SER A 217 26.55 1.23 -6.09
C SER A 217 27.17 0.01 -5.42
N LEU A 218 26.79 -0.29 -4.17
CA LEU A 218 27.23 -1.48 -3.45
C LEU A 218 26.74 -2.78 -4.14
N VAL A 219 25.53 -2.77 -4.69
CA VAL A 219 24.98 -3.88 -5.49
C VAL A 219 25.82 -4.10 -6.75
N MET A 220 26.17 -3.05 -7.48
CA MET A 220 27.05 -3.15 -8.65
C MET A 220 28.46 -3.63 -8.27
N LEU A 221 29.04 -3.10 -7.20
CA LEU A 221 30.34 -3.56 -6.70
C LEU A 221 30.32 -5.08 -6.38
N THR A 222 29.22 -5.55 -5.79
CA THR A 222 29.01 -6.97 -5.48
C THR A 222 28.91 -7.83 -6.73
N PHE A 223 28.12 -7.39 -7.72
CA PHE A 223 27.95 -8.05 -8.99
C PHE A 223 29.29 -8.23 -9.73
N TRP A 224 30.14 -7.20 -9.72
CA TRP A 224 31.44 -7.24 -10.41
C TRP A 224 32.50 -8.04 -9.64
N ARG A 225 32.58 -7.87 -8.31
CA ARG A 225 33.57 -8.58 -7.49
C ARG A 225 33.24 -10.06 -7.30
N LYS A 226 31.98 -10.48 -7.47
CA LYS A 226 31.50 -11.86 -7.33
C LYS A 226 31.93 -12.53 -6.02
N SER A 227 32.07 -11.74 -4.96
CA SER A 227 32.55 -12.19 -3.65
C SER A 227 31.38 -12.58 -2.75
N ALA A 228 31.47 -13.77 -2.16
CA ALA A 228 30.43 -14.28 -1.25
C ALA A 228 30.26 -13.39 0.00
N LYS A 229 31.37 -12.89 0.58
CA LYS A 229 31.32 -12.02 1.77
C LYS A 229 30.59 -10.71 1.45
N LEU A 230 30.96 -10.08 0.33
CA LEU A 230 30.37 -8.81 -0.08
C LEU A 230 28.87 -8.97 -0.39
N ARG A 231 28.48 -10.08 -1.01
CA ARG A 231 27.06 -10.39 -1.23
C ARG A 231 26.27 -10.41 0.08
N TRP A 232 26.74 -11.07 1.13
CA TRP A 232 26.02 -11.11 2.40
C TRP A 232 25.91 -9.73 3.04
N VAL A 233 26.96 -8.89 2.94
CA VAL A 233 26.91 -7.49 3.39
C VAL A 233 25.83 -6.71 2.64
N THR A 234 25.78 -6.83 1.31
CA THR A 234 24.77 -6.15 0.49
C THR A 234 23.36 -6.65 0.74
N LEU A 235 23.16 -7.96 0.94
CA LEU A 235 21.86 -8.52 1.31
C LEU A 235 21.38 -8.00 2.66
N SER A 236 22.28 -7.90 3.66
CA SER A 236 21.93 -7.28 4.94
C SER A 236 21.56 -5.80 4.78
N ALA A 237 22.38 -5.04 4.05
CA ALA A 237 22.18 -3.61 3.85
C ALA A 237 20.85 -3.32 3.13
N THR A 238 20.53 -4.07 2.07
CA THR A 238 19.28 -3.92 1.31
C THR A 238 18.07 -4.36 2.12
N LEU A 239 18.14 -5.48 2.84
CA LEU A 239 17.06 -5.93 3.72
C LEU A 239 16.73 -4.90 4.79
N VAL A 240 17.74 -4.35 5.47
CA VAL A 240 17.53 -3.36 6.54
C VAL A 240 17.08 -2.03 5.97
N TYR A 241 17.82 -1.46 5.02
CA TYR A 241 17.55 -0.11 4.55
C TYR A 241 16.32 -0.02 3.63
N LEU A 242 16.23 -0.87 2.61
CA LEU A 242 15.08 -0.84 1.68
C LEU A 242 13.85 -1.52 2.26
N GLY A 243 14.03 -2.53 3.12
CA GLY A 243 12.93 -3.20 3.81
C GLY A 243 12.39 -2.38 4.98
N PHE A 244 13.18 -2.24 6.05
CA PHE A 244 12.70 -1.72 7.35
C PHE A 244 12.83 -0.20 7.52
N VAL A 245 13.85 0.45 6.93
CA VAL A 245 14.08 1.89 7.14
C VAL A 245 13.23 2.74 6.19
N THR A 246 13.26 2.42 4.90
CA THR A 246 12.66 3.28 3.86
C THR A 246 11.41 2.71 3.21
N GLY A 247 11.19 1.40 3.29
CA GLY A 247 10.13 0.70 2.55
C GLY A 247 10.20 0.87 1.02
N GLY A 248 11.32 1.38 0.48
CA GLY A 248 11.45 1.82 -0.90
C GLY A 248 11.87 0.71 -1.86
N PHE A 249 10.99 -0.26 -2.11
CA PHE A 249 11.23 -1.33 -3.07
C PHE A 249 10.18 -1.38 -4.18
N LEU A 250 10.54 -2.05 -5.27
CA LEU A 250 9.63 -2.28 -6.38
C LEU A 250 8.63 -3.38 -5.98
N SER A 251 7.34 -3.04 -5.97
CA SER A 251 6.17 -3.88 -5.64
C SER A 251 5.27 -4.10 -6.86
N VAL A 252 4.28 -4.96 -6.69
CA VAL A 252 3.16 -5.18 -7.63
C VAL A 252 2.29 -3.94 -7.75
N SER A 253 2.14 -3.14 -6.69
CA SER A 253 1.36 -1.90 -6.73
C SER A 253 1.91 -0.91 -7.77
N HIS A 254 3.23 -0.85 -7.98
CA HIS A 254 3.79 0.01 -9.03
C HIS A 254 3.40 -0.45 -10.44
N ILE A 255 3.20 -1.75 -10.67
CA ILE A 255 2.71 -2.27 -11.96
C ILE A 255 1.28 -1.79 -12.18
N THR A 256 0.39 -2.01 -11.19
CA THR A 256 -1.03 -1.66 -11.31
C THR A 256 -1.23 -0.15 -11.35
N ASN A 257 -0.51 0.60 -10.53
CA ASN A 257 -0.59 2.06 -10.50
C ASN A 257 -0.08 2.67 -11.80
N THR A 258 0.97 2.12 -12.41
CA THR A 258 1.43 2.58 -13.73
C THR A 258 0.38 2.32 -14.83
N ILE A 259 -0.39 1.23 -14.73
CA ILE A 259 -1.48 0.94 -15.67
C ILE A 259 -2.64 1.92 -15.49
N ASN A 260 -3.02 2.20 -14.23
CA ASN A 260 -4.22 2.99 -13.93
C ASN A 260 -3.97 4.51 -13.96
N LEU A 261 -2.84 4.95 -13.40
CA LEU A 261 -2.47 6.36 -13.23
C LEU A 261 -1.48 6.84 -14.31
N GLY A 262 -0.93 5.91 -15.10
CA GLY A 262 0.08 6.21 -16.12
C GLY A 262 1.51 6.32 -15.56
N PRO A 263 2.49 6.63 -16.43
CA PRO A 263 3.91 6.70 -16.05
C PRO A 263 4.27 7.93 -15.22
N SER A 264 3.38 8.92 -15.10
CA SER A 264 3.58 10.15 -14.33
C SER A 264 3.90 9.86 -12.86
N MET A 265 3.28 8.84 -12.26
CA MET A 265 3.55 8.41 -10.87
C MET A 265 5.02 8.00 -10.64
N ILE A 266 5.65 7.35 -11.62
CA ILE A 266 7.06 6.95 -11.51
C ILE A 266 7.95 8.18 -11.70
N LEU A 267 7.56 9.11 -12.57
CA LEU A 267 8.34 10.30 -12.89
C LEU A 267 8.31 11.32 -11.74
N SER A 268 7.27 11.33 -10.91
CA SER A 268 7.12 12.24 -9.77
C SER A 268 7.94 11.81 -8.53
N ASP A 269 8.17 10.52 -8.31
CA ASP A 269 8.99 10.01 -7.20
C ASP A 269 10.42 9.72 -7.68
N THR A 270 11.36 10.62 -7.37
CA THR A 270 12.77 10.53 -7.82
C THR A 270 13.46 9.23 -7.36
N PRO A 271 13.43 8.84 -6.07
CA PRO A 271 13.91 7.51 -5.65
C PRO A 271 13.29 6.34 -6.42
N LEU A 272 11.97 6.33 -6.63
CA LEU A 272 11.29 5.28 -7.38
C LEU A 272 11.74 5.25 -8.84
N LEU A 273 11.86 6.41 -9.48
CA LEU A 273 12.36 6.53 -10.85
C LEU A 273 13.76 5.93 -10.98
N ILE A 274 14.68 6.26 -10.07
CA ILE A 274 16.03 5.71 -10.05
C ILE A 274 15.99 4.18 -9.88
N MET A 275 15.13 3.67 -8.99
CA MET A 275 14.94 2.23 -8.77
C MET A 275 14.40 1.50 -10.00
N VAL A 276 13.39 2.07 -10.66
CA VAL A 276 12.80 1.52 -11.89
C VAL A 276 13.84 1.51 -13.00
N LEU A 277 14.50 2.64 -13.26
CA LEU A 277 15.53 2.77 -14.30
C LEU A 277 16.67 1.79 -14.06
N PHE A 278 17.19 1.74 -12.83
CA PHE A 278 18.24 0.78 -12.47
C PHE A 278 17.77 -0.67 -12.73
N THR A 279 16.56 -1.01 -12.31
CA THR A 279 16.00 -2.36 -12.47
C THR A 279 15.82 -2.73 -13.94
N LEU A 280 15.28 -1.83 -14.75
CA LEU A 280 15.08 -2.05 -16.19
C LEU A 280 16.41 -2.17 -16.93
N ILE A 281 17.34 -1.22 -16.73
CA ILE A 281 18.65 -1.21 -17.39
C ILE A 281 19.42 -2.48 -17.03
N THR A 282 19.51 -2.83 -15.74
CA THR A 282 20.24 -4.02 -15.32
C THR A 282 19.58 -5.31 -15.82
N THR A 283 18.24 -5.37 -15.85
CA THR A 283 17.48 -6.51 -16.37
C THR A 283 17.68 -6.72 -17.87
N LEU A 284 17.70 -5.64 -18.65
CA LEU A 284 17.92 -5.70 -20.10
C LEU A 284 19.38 -5.98 -20.47
N ILE A 285 20.35 -5.58 -19.65
CA ILE A 285 21.75 -5.85 -19.97
C ILE A 285 22.16 -7.24 -19.47
N TRP A 286 21.94 -7.56 -18.19
CA TRP A 286 22.44 -8.81 -17.59
C TRP A 286 21.35 -9.80 -17.22
N GLY A 287 20.11 -9.36 -17.05
CA GLY A 287 19.02 -10.15 -16.46
C GLY A 287 18.71 -9.69 -15.03
N ARG A 288 17.91 -10.44 -14.28
CA ARG A 288 17.22 -9.94 -13.07
C ARG A 288 18.09 -9.75 -11.82
N ILE A 289 19.05 -8.83 -11.86
CA ILE A 289 19.91 -8.48 -10.72
C ILE A 289 19.07 -7.99 -9.53
N PHE A 290 17.97 -7.27 -9.80
CA PHE A 290 17.04 -6.77 -8.77
C PHE A 290 16.59 -7.88 -7.82
N CYS A 291 16.10 -9.00 -8.36
CA CYS A 291 15.59 -10.13 -7.56
C CYS A 291 16.66 -10.82 -6.71
N SER A 292 17.94 -10.71 -7.07
CA SER A 292 19.03 -11.31 -6.31
C SER A 292 19.47 -10.46 -5.14
N THR A 293 19.82 -9.20 -5.38
CA THR A 293 20.60 -8.37 -4.44
C THR A 293 19.93 -7.06 -4.04
N VAL A 294 18.91 -6.59 -4.77
CA VAL A 294 18.22 -5.33 -4.44
C VAL A 294 16.96 -5.60 -3.63
N CYS A 295 16.19 -6.60 -4.04
CA CYS A 295 14.92 -6.94 -3.43
C CYS A 295 15.11 -7.40 -1.97
N PRO A 296 14.57 -6.67 -0.97
CA PRO A 296 14.72 -7.05 0.44
C PRO A 296 14.06 -8.40 0.73
N PHE A 297 12.96 -8.72 0.04
CA PHE A 297 12.31 -10.01 0.20
C PHE A 297 13.08 -11.19 -0.39
N GLY A 298 13.83 -10.95 -1.47
CA GLY A 298 14.80 -11.92 -1.99
C GLY A 298 15.93 -12.17 -1.00
N ALA A 299 16.42 -11.12 -0.34
CA ALA A 299 17.42 -11.21 0.72
C ALA A 299 16.90 -11.99 1.94
N LEU A 300 15.68 -11.70 2.40
CA LEU A 300 15.04 -12.40 3.51
C LEU A 300 14.96 -13.92 3.27
N GLN A 301 14.53 -14.35 2.08
CA GLN A 301 14.50 -15.78 1.74
C GLN A 301 15.89 -16.42 1.67
N ASP A 302 16.92 -15.68 1.25
CA ASP A 302 18.30 -16.16 1.29
C ASP A 302 18.80 -16.33 2.75
N PHE A 303 18.44 -15.41 3.64
CA PHE A 303 18.72 -15.53 5.08
C PHE A 303 18.00 -16.73 5.70
N ILE A 304 16.71 -16.90 5.43
CA ILE A 304 15.94 -18.06 5.89
C ILE A 304 16.60 -19.35 5.41
N THR A 305 16.98 -19.44 4.14
CA THR A 305 17.66 -20.60 3.58
C THR A 305 19.02 -20.86 4.25
N ARG A 306 19.73 -19.80 4.66
CA ARG A 306 21.06 -19.91 5.30
C ARG A 306 20.98 -20.35 6.76
N LEU A 307 19.94 -19.92 7.47
CA LEU A 307 19.67 -20.23 8.87
C LEU A 307 18.95 -21.57 9.03
N SER A 308 18.16 -21.97 8.04
CA SER A 308 17.41 -23.23 8.07
C SER A 308 18.32 -24.45 7.97
N PRO A 309 18.07 -25.52 8.74
CA PRO A 309 18.81 -26.77 8.63
C PRO A 309 18.72 -27.36 7.22
N LYS A 310 19.87 -27.77 6.65
CA LYS A 310 19.91 -28.40 5.31
C LYS A 310 19.03 -29.64 5.18
N ARG A 311 18.78 -30.35 6.29
CA ARG A 311 17.91 -31.54 6.34
C ARG A 311 16.43 -31.26 6.05
N TRP A 312 15.97 -30.03 6.25
CA TRP A 312 14.59 -29.62 5.95
C TRP A 312 14.42 -29.11 4.52
N GLN A 313 15.54 -28.86 3.82
CA GLN A 313 15.52 -28.31 2.47
C GLN A 313 15.36 -29.42 1.45
N ILE A 314 14.31 -29.33 0.64
CA ILE A 314 13.98 -30.32 -0.39
C ILE A 314 14.29 -29.75 -1.78
N THR A 315 14.93 -30.56 -2.62
CA THR A 315 15.07 -30.26 -4.05
C THR A 315 13.83 -30.73 -4.80
N VAL A 316 13.01 -29.77 -5.27
CA VAL A 316 11.78 -30.06 -6.00
C VAL A 316 12.09 -30.82 -7.30
N PRO A 317 11.43 -31.96 -7.57
CA PRO A 317 11.58 -32.70 -8.83
C PRO A 317 11.27 -31.83 -10.07
N ALA A 318 11.99 -32.07 -11.16
CA ALA A 318 11.90 -31.25 -12.38
C ALA A 318 10.46 -31.14 -12.93
N HIS A 319 9.73 -32.25 -12.99
CA HIS A 319 8.35 -32.27 -13.51
C HIS A 319 7.37 -31.39 -12.72
N ILE A 320 7.52 -31.32 -11.39
CA ILE A 320 6.71 -30.44 -10.53
C ILE A 320 7.16 -28.99 -10.74
N HIS A 321 8.47 -28.77 -10.74
CA HIS A 321 9.04 -27.45 -10.93
C HIS A 321 8.57 -26.81 -12.23
N ASP A 322 8.65 -27.53 -13.35
CA ASP A 322 8.29 -27.03 -14.68
C ASP A 322 6.81 -26.64 -14.80
N LYS A 323 5.92 -27.27 -14.02
CA LYS A 323 4.50 -26.88 -13.97
C LYS A 323 4.27 -25.73 -12.99
N ALA A 324 4.87 -25.80 -11.81
CA ALA A 324 4.65 -24.84 -10.74
C ALA A 324 5.18 -23.44 -11.06
N ILE A 325 6.21 -23.31 -11.92
CA ILE A 325 6.70 -21.98 -12.36
C ILE A 325 5.64 -21.15 -13.08
N TYR A 326 4.63 -21.77 -13.69
CA TYR A 326 3.56 -21.05 -14.38
C TYR A 326 2.60 -20.35 -13.42
N LEU A 327 2.59 -20.72 -12.13
CA LEU A 327 1.68 -20.13 -11.14
C LEU A 327 1.92 -18.62 -10.95
N LYS A 328 3.18 -18.16 -10.84
CA LYS A 328 3.48 -16.72 -10.75
C LYS A 328 3.09 -15.94 -12.02
N TYR A 329 3.11 -16.60 -13.19
CA TYR A 329 2.65 -15.99 -14.44
C TYR A 329 1.13 -15.91 -14.50
N ALA A 330 0.42 -16.90 -13.94
CA ALA A 330 -1.02 -16.83 -13.75
C ALA A 330 -1.40 -15.68 -12.79
N PHE A 331 -0.68 -15.51 -11.67
CA PHE A 331 -0.90 -14.38 -10.78
C PHE A 331 -0.60 -13.03 -11.43
N LEU A 332 0.49 -12.93 -12.22
CA LEU A 332 0.76 -11.73 -13.00
C LEU A 332 -0.38 -11.43 -13.99
N GLY A 333 -0.83 -12.43 -14.74
CA GLY A 333 -1.94 -12.29 -15.68
C GLY A 333 -3.23 -11.85 -14.99
N LEU A 334 -3.56 -12.46 -13.86
CA LEU A 334 -4.70 -12.07 -13.04
C LEU A 334 -4.60 -10.60 -12.58
N ILE A 335 -3.44 -10.20 -12.04
CA ILE A 335 -3.24 -8.82 -11.57
C ILE A 335 -3.37 -7.81 -12.71
N VAL A 336 -2.78 -8.09 -13.87
CA VAL A 336 -2.87 -7.21 -15.04
C VAL A 336 -4.31 -7.10 -15.55
N VAL A 337 -5.03 -8.22 -15.66
CA VAL A 337 -6.43 -8.23 -16.09
C VAL A 337 -7.31 -7.47 -15.11
N MET A 338 -7.15 -7.70 -13.80
CA MET A 338 -7.93 -7.01 -12.78
C MET A 338 -7.63 -5.51 -12.73
N ALA A 339 -6.37 -5.11 -12.92
CA ALA A 339 -6.00 -3.70 -13.02
C ALA A 339 -6.74 -3.01 -14.19
N ILE A 340 -6.82 -3.67 -15.35
CA ILE A 340 -7.52 -3.14 -16.53
C ILE A 340 -9.04 -3.12 -16.34
N VAL A 341 -9.62 -4.16 -15.73
CA VAL A 341 -11.09 -4.35 -15.68
C VAL A 341 -11.75 -3.60 -14.53
N GLN A 342 -11.19 -3.67 -13.32
CA GLN A 342 -11.89 -3.22 -12.12
C GLN A 342 -11.41 -1.88 -11.57
N GLY A 343 -10.19 -1.41 -11.91
CA GLY A 343 -9.62 -0.17 -11.40
C GLY A 343 -9.36 -0.14 -9.87
N SER A 344 -10.17 -0.87 -9.08
CA SER A 344 -10.09 -1.02 -7.64
C SER A 344 -8.90 -1.90 -7.27
N VAL A 345 -7.94 -1.26 -6.60
CA VAL A 345 -6.58 -1.77 -6.44
C VAL A 345 -6.47 -2.79 -5.29
N SER A 346 -7.50 -3.06 -4.50
CA SER A 346 -7.35 -3.74 -3.20
C SER A 346 -6.94 -5.22 -3.21
N ILE A 347 -6.86 -5.92 -4.35
CA ILE A 347 -6.53 -7.36 -4.37
C ILE A 347 -5.02 -7.67 -4.38
N PHE A 348 -4.16 -6.72 -4.79
CA PHE A 348 -2.71 -7.01 -4.92
C PHE A 348 -2.03 -7.28 -3.58
N GLN A 349 -2.55 -6.73 -2.48
CA GLN A 349 -1.98 -6.91 -1.13
C GLN A 349 -1.91 -8.39 -0.72
N TYR A 350 -2.84 -9.23 -1.21
CA TYR A 350 -2.83 -10.66 -0.95
C TYR A 350 -1.74 -11.40 -1.73
N PHE A 351 -1.36 -10.89 -2.89
CA PHE A 351 -0.28 -11.44 -3.71
C PHE A 351 1.09 -10.90 -3.31
N GLU A 352 1.15 -9.85 -2.49
CA GLU A 352 2.38 -9.28 -1.94
C GLU A 352 2.30 -9.09 -0.40
N PRO A 353 2.27 -10.18 0.37
CA PRO A 353 2.06 -10.12 1.82
C PRO A 353 3.28 -9.60 2.60
N PHE A 354 4.33 -9.10 1.92
CA PHE A 354 5.53 -8.57 2.58
C PHE A 354 5.36 -7.11 2.99
N GLY A 355 4.42 -6.39 2.39
CA GLY A 355 4.01 -5.08 2.92
C GLY A 355 3.65 -5.21 4.40
N THR A 356 2.98 -6.30 4.79
CA THR A 356 2.65 -6.62 6.18
C THR A 356 3.87 -6.76 7.10
N LEU A 357 5.01 -7.25 6.59
CA LEU A 357 6.23 -7.41 7.38
C LEU A 357 6.94 -6.07 7.60
N PHE A 358 6.98 -5.21 6.58
CA PHE A 358 7.76 -3.96 6.62
C PHE A 358 6.95 -2.74 7.09
N PHE A 359 5.64 -2.73 6.85
CA PHE A 359 4.73 -1.62 7.18
C PHE A 359 3.72 -1.95 8.29
N TYR A 360 3.83 -3.13 8.93
CA TYR A 360 2.96 -3.63 10.01
C TYR A 360 1.46 -3.51 9.70
N SER A 361 0.85 -4.59 9.18
CA SER A 361 -0.61 -4.65 8.98
C SER A 361 -1.32 -5.28 10.18
N THR A 362 -2.53 -4.81 10.49
CA THR A 362 -3.43 -5.40 11.51
C THR A 362 -4.21 -6.62 11.01
N SER A 363 -4.17 -6.90 9.70
CA SER A 363 -4.93 -8.01 9.10
C SER A 363 -4.31 -9.38 9.42
N LEU A 364 -5.02 -10.19 10.19
CA LEU A 364 -4.62 -11.57 10.52
C LEU A 364 -4.46 -12.45 9.28
N VAL A 365 -5.27 -12.21 8.23
CA VAL A 365 -5.20 -12.97 6.98
C VAL A 365 -3.86 -12.74 6.28
N LEU A 366 -3.40 -11.49 6.19
CA LEU A 366 -2.13 -11.17 5.54
C LEU A 366 -0.93 -11.75 6.31
N TRP A 367 -0.98 -11.73 7.65
CA TRP A 367 0.01 -12.41 8.48
C TRP A 367 0.02 -13.92 8.28
N ALA A 368 -1.15 -14.56 8.17
CA ALA A 368 -1.24 -15.99 7.90
C ALA A 368 -0.60 -16.35 6.55
N ILE A 369 -0.88 -15.58 5.49
CA ILE A 369 -0.29 -15.78 4.16
C ILE A 369 1.22 -15.58 4.21
N LEU A 370 1.69 -14.50 4.84
CA LEU A 370 3.12 -14.22 5.01
C LEU A 370 3.84 -15.39 5.70
N ILE A 371 3.33 -15.83 6.85
CA ILE A 371 3.90 -16.93 7.63
C ILE A 371 3.94 -18.21 6.78
N ALA A 372 2.86 -18.55 6.08
CA ALA A 372 2.82 -19.71 5.20
C ALA A 372 3.92 -19.66 4.13
N ILE A 373 4.15 -18.50 3.50
CA ILE A 373 5.21 -18.31 2.50
C ILE A 373 6.60 -18.42 3.12
N LEU A 374 6.81 -17.88 4.32
CA LEU A 374 8.10 -17.97 5.03
C LEU A 374 8.41 -19.42 5.40
N LEU A 375 7.42 -20.16 5.90
CA LEU A 375 7.54 -21.60 6.18
C LEU A 375 7.83 -22.41 4.91
N ALA A 376 7.14 -22.12 3.80
CA ALA A 376 7.45 -22.73 2.52
C ALA A 376 8.88 -22.42 2.05
N SER A 377 9.40 -21.23 2.38
CA SER A 377 10.78 -20.80 2.05
C SER A 377 11.85 -21.49 2.90
N VAL A 378 11.50 -22.07 4.05
CA VAL A 378 12.38 -22.95 4.85
C VAL A 378 12.60 -24.28 4.12
N VAL A 379 11.55 -24.83 3.51
CA VAL A 379 11.58 -26.14 2.83
C VAL A 379 12.11 -26.02 1.40
N ILE A 380 11.67 -25.00 0.66
CA ILE A 380 12.04 -24.78 -0.73
C ILE A 380 12.75 -23.43 -0.85
N LYS A 381 14.01 -23.47 -1.30
CA LYS A 381 14.82 -22.27 -1.50
C LYS A 381 14.11 -21.27 -2.42
N ARG A 382 13.99 -20.03 -1.95
CA ARG A 382 13.34 -18.92 -2.68
C ARG A 382 11.94 -19.29 -3.20
N PHE A 383 11.15 -20.02 -2.41
CA PHE A 383 9.82 -20.52 -2.80
C PHE A 383 8.94 -19.46 -3.48
N TYR A 384 8.82 -18.28 -2.85
CA TYR A 384 7.97 -17.22 -3.37
C TYR A 384 8.48 -16.64 -4.68
N CYS A 385 9.77 -16.30 -4.77
CA CYS A 385 10.36 -15.79 -6.01
C CYS A 385 10.26 -16.80 -7.16
N ARG A 386 10.24 -18.09 -6.83
CA ARG A 386 10.18 -19.19 -7.79
C ARG A 386 8.76 -19.42 -8.32
N TYR A 387 7.74 -19.35 -7.46
CA TYR A 387 6.39 -19.84 -7.79
C TYR A 387 5.25 -18.83 -7.62
N VAL A 388 5.42 -17.75 -6.86
CA VAL A 388 4.31 -16.87 -6.49
C VAL A 388 4.53 -15.42 -6.97
N CYS A 389 5.77 -14.92 -6.93
CA CYS A 389 6.08 -13.51 -7.16
C CYS A 389 5.67 -12.99 -8.56
N PRO A 390 4.63 -12.13 -8.67
CA PRO A 390 4.17 -11.60 -9.96
C PRO A 390 5.19 -10.64 -10.57
N LEU A 391 5.81 -9.78 -9.74
CA LEU A 391 6.90 -8.90 -10.17
C LEU A 391 8.10 -9.69 -10.72
N GLY A 392 8.45 -10.79 -10.07
CA GLY A 392 9.52 -11.69 -10.53
C GLY A 392 9.19 -12.36 -11.86
N ALA A 393 7.90 -12.64 -12.12
CA ALA A 393 7.42 -13.12 -13.41
C ALA A 393 7.56 -12.05 -14.49
N ALA A 394 7.14 -10.81 -14.22
CA ALA A 394 7.24 -9.67 -15.15
C ALA A 394 8.70 -9.40 -15.54
N LEU A 395 9.59 -9.28 -14.55
CA LEU A 395 11.04 -9.15 -14.79
C LEU A 395 11.62 -10.39 -15.49
N GLY A 396 11.00 -11.56 -15.30
CA GLY A 396 11.40 -12.81 -15.96
C GLY A 396 11.16 -12.76 -17.46
N VAL A 397 10.00 -12.25 -17.87
CA VAL A 397 9.68 -12.00 -19.29
C VAL A 397 10.66 -10.98 -19.87
N LEU A 398 10.87 -9.84 -19.19
CA LEU A 398 11.80 -8.79 -19.62
C LEU A 398 13.24 -9.32 -19.79
N SER A 399 13.68 -10.22 -18.91
CA SER A 399 15.02 -10.80 -18.97
C SER A 399 15.28 -11.70 -20.18
N LEU A 400 14.25 -12.09 -20.96
CA LEU A 400 14.44 -12.80 -22.22
C LEU A 400 15.23 -11.97 -23.24
N ILE A 401 15.10 -10.64 -23.19
CA ILE A 401 15.77 -9.72 -24.10
C ILE A 401 17.22 -9.45 -23.64
N SER A 402 17.67 -10.05 -22.52
CA SER A 402 18.95 -9.70 -21.92
C SER A 402 20.15 -9.95 -22.86
N LEU A 403 21.00 -8.93 -23.05
CA LEU A 403 22.14 -8.98 -23.97
C LEU A 403 23.29 -9.86 -23.47
N LYS A 404 23.66 -9.75 -22.20
CA LYS A 404 24.82 -10.42 -21.57
C LYS A 404 24.39 -11.59 -20.70
N ARG A 405 24.03 -12.69 -21.35
CA ARG A 405 23.66 -13.96 -20.67
C ARG A 405 24.88 -14.66 -20.04
N ILE A 406 24.63 -15.50 -19.03
CA ILE A 406 25.64 -16.33 -18.35
C ILE A 406 26.16 -17.34 -19.35
N LYS A 407 27.48 -17.35 -19.58
CA LYS A 407 28.13 -18.36 -20.42
C LYS A 407 28.43 -19.61 -19.61
N ARG A 408 28.33 -20.77 -20.26
CA ARG A 408 28.64 -22.08 -19.68
C ARG A 408 29.96 -22.59 -20.25
N VAL A 409 30.64 -23.44 -19.47
CA VAL A 409 31.93 -24.01 -19.83
C VAL A 409 31.77 -25.45 -20.34
N PRO A 410 32.67 -25.97 -21.19
CA PRO A 410 32.56 -27.32 -21.75
C PRO A 410 32.42 -28.43 -20.70
N GLN A 411 32.98 -28.23 -19.50
CA GLN A 411 32.89 -29.18 -18.38
C GLN A 411 31.48 -29.36 -17.82
N CYS A 412 30.49 -28.55 -18.23
CA CYS A 412 29.12 -28.60 -17.70
C CYS A 412 28.35 -29.86 -18.06
N THR A 413 28.75 -30.59 -19.11
CA THR A 413 28.11 -31.85 -19.54
C THR A 413 28.20 -32.94 -18.46
N ALA A 414 29.30 -32.95 -17.70
CA ALA A 414 29.52 -33.88 -16.58
C ALA A 414 29.35 -33.21 -15.20
N CYS A 415 29.44 -31.88 -15.10
CA CYS A 415 29.46 -31.16 -13.83
C CYS A 415 28.07 -30.65 -13.40
N LYS A 416 27.53 -31.19 -12.29
CA LYS A 416 26.26 -30.74 -11.70
C LYS A 416 26.38 -29.73 -10.55
N VAL A 417 27.58 -29.20 -10.29
CA VAL A 417 27.80 -28.29 -9.13
C VAL A 417 26.91 -27.05 -9.20
N CYS A 418 26.80 -26.41 -10.37
CA CYS A 418 25.98 -25.21 -10.54
C CYS A 418 24.48 -25.51 -10.45
N GLU A 419 24.04 -26.65 -10.99
CA GLU A 419 22.66 -27.14 -10.93
C GLU A 419 22.21 -27.33 -9.48
N HIS A 420 22.97 -28.08 -8.66
CA HIS A 420 22.65 -28.29 -7.25
C HIS A 420 22.73 -27.01 -6.38
N SER A 421 23.48 -26.01 -6.86
CA SER A 421 23.68 -24.76 -6.11
C SER A 421 22.72 -23.65 -6.51
N CYS A 422 21.95 -23.82 -7.59
CA CYS A 422 21.03 -22.83 -8.08
C CYS A 422 19.83 -22.71 -7.13
N PRO A 423 19.60 -21.55 -6.47
CA PRO A 423 18.53 -21.43 -5.50
C PRO A 423 17.14 -21.48 -6.15
N THR A 424 17.01 -21.11 -7.43
CA THR A 424 15.73 -21.13 -8.15
C THR A 424 15.51 -22.37 -9.02
N GLY A 425 16.52 -23.25 -9.13
CA GLY A 425 16.44 -24.44 -9.99
C GLY A 425 16.53 -24.14 -11.49
N ALA A 426 16.97 -22.94 -11.89
CA ALA A 426 17.02 -22.49 -13.28
C ALA A 426 18.08 -23.19 -14.16
N ILE A 427 18.94 -24.04 -13.61
CA ILE A 427 20.05 -24.67 -14.34
C ILE A 427 19.79 -26.17 -14.46
N ARG A 428 19.88 -26.70 -15.68
CA ARG A 428 19.85 -28.14 -15.99
C ARG A 428 21.06 -28.50 -16.84
N ARG A 429 22.05 -29.15 -16.23
CA ARG A 429 23.35 -29.46 -16.86
C ARG A 429 24.00 -28.20 -17.48
N GLU A 430 24.16 -28.16 -18.80
CA GLU A 430 24.66 -27.03 -19.57
C GLU A 430 23.58 -25.96 -19.88
N ALA A 431 22.28 -26.26 -19.78
CA ALA A 431 21.22 -25.32 -20.09
C ALA A 431 20.85 -24.43 -18.89
N ILE A 432 20.50 -23.17 -19.17
CA ILE A 432 19.94 -22.23 -18.18
C ILE A 432 18.60 -21.74 -18.70
N ASP A 433 17.54 -21.91 -17.91
CA ASP A 433 16.29 -21.20 -18.11
C ASP A 433 16.44 -19.75 -17.63
N PHE A 434 16.57 -18.84 -18.58
CA PHE A 434 16.78 -17.42 -18.29
C PHE A 434 15.58 -16.77 -17.62
N LYS A 435 14.35 -17.25 -17.89
CA LYS A 435 13.11 -16.75 -17.26
C LYS A 435 13.04 -17.09 -15.77
N GLU A 436 13.83 -18.08 -15.31
CA GLU A 436 13.92 -18.54 -13.92
C GLU A 436 15.25 -18.15 -13.25
N CYS A 437 16.25 -17.73 -14.01
CA CYS A 437 17.51 -17.21 -13.49
C CYS A 437 17.33 -15.83 -12.84
N VAL A 438 17.59 -15.72 -11.54
CA VAL A 438 17.54 -14.45 -10.79
C VAL A 438 18.88 -13.70 -10.77
N ARG A 439 19.84 -14.08 -11.63
CA ARG A 439 21.20 -13.50 -11.68
C ARG A 439 21.85 -13.27 -10.33
N CYS A 440 21.90 -14.34 -9.53
CA CYS A 440 22.55 -14.32 -8.23
C CYS A 440 24.03 -14.70 -8.25
N ASP A 441 24.56 -15.12 -9.39
CA ASP A 441 25.98 -15.40 -9.62
C ASP A 441 26.66 -16.43 -8.69
N VAL A 442 25.88 -17.20 -7.92
CA VAL A 442 26.41 -18.33 -7.11
C VAL A 442 27.11 -19.34 -8.03
N CYS A 443 26.57 -19.58 -9.21
CA CYS A 443 27.17 -20.47 -10.20
C CYS A 443 28.47 -19.90 -10.77
N GLU A 444 28.52 -18.60 -11.10
CA GLU A 444 29.74 -17.95 -11.59
C GLU A 444 30.84 -17.89 -10.52
N ALA A 445 30.50 -17.59 -9.27
CA ALA A 445 31.44 -17.61 -8.15
C ALA A 445 32.07 -19.00 -7.95
N LYS A 446 31.27 -20.07 -8.07
CA LYS A 446 31.77 -21.45 -8.00
C LYS A 446 32.67 -21.83 -9.18
N LEU A 447 32.41 -21.30 -10.37
CA LEU A 447 33.28 -21.48 -11.54
C LEU A 447 34.64 -20.79 -11.33
N ILE A 448 34.64 -19.54 -10.83
CA ILE A 448 35.87 -18.78 -10.52
C ILE A 448 36.71 -19.49 -9.47
N GLN A 449 36.07 -20.03 -8.43
CA GLN A 449 36.71 -20.82 -7.37
C GLN A 449 37.09 -22.24 -7.81
N ARG A 450 36.80 -22.61 -9.08
CA ARG A 450 37.05 -23.94 -9.65
C ARG A 450 36.49 -25.08 -8.79
N ALA A 451 35.24 -24.96 -8.34
CA ALA A 451 34.63 -25.97 -7.48
C ALA A 451 34.23 -27.26 -8.24
N GLY A 452 34.40 -28.42 -7.60
CA GLY A 452 34.02 -29.74 -8.14
C GLY A 452 34.78 -30.12 -9.40
N VAL A 453 34.08 -30.61 -10.43
CA VAL A 453 34.69 -31.08 -11.70
C VAL A 453 35.44 -29.95 -12.42
N CYS A 454 35.04 -28.69 -12.21
CA CYS A 454 35.68 -27.51 -12.80
C CYS A 454 37.11 -27.24 -12.30
N ARG A 455 37.62 -27.98 -11.31
CA ARG A 455 39.03 -27.95 -10.90
C ARG A 455 39.98 -28.61 -11.90
N HIS A 456 39.44 -29.43 -12.80
CA HIS A 456 40.21 -30.20 -13.78
C HIS A 456 40.11 -29.57 -15.18
N SER A 457 41.20 -29.66 -15.96
CA SER A 457 41.19 -29.24 -17.37
C SER A 457 40.30 -30.15 -18.20
N VAL A 458 39.73 -29.64 -19.29
CA VAL A 458 38.91 -30.45 -20.22
C VAL A 458 39.68 -31.66 -20.71
N GLU A 459 40.95 -31.47 -21.10
CA GLU A 459 41.84 -32.54 -21.55
C GLU A 459 42.01 -33.65 -20.51
N SER A 460 42.23 -33.29 -19.23
CA SER A 460 42.35 -34.28 -18.16
C SER A 460 41.05 -35.06 -17.92
N LEU A 461 39.90 -34.46 -18.20
CA LEU A 461 38.59 -35.12 -18.08
C LEU A 461 38.31 -36.01 -19.28
N GLN A 462 38.75 -35.61 -20.48
CA GLN A 462 38.66 -36.44 -21.69
C GLN A 462 39.57 -37.66 -21.62
N LEU A 463 40.79 -37.52 -21.10
CA LEU A 463 41.71 -38.65 -20.86
C LEU A 463 41.13 -39.67 -19.87
N ARG A 464 40.32 -39.21 -18.91
CA ARG A 464 39.63 -40.06 -17.93
C ARG A 464 38.28 -40.60 -18.42
N GLY A 465 37.87 -40.31 -19.66
CA GLY A 465 36.58 -40.73 -20.21
C GLY A 465 35.36 -40.08 -19.54
N VAL A 466 35.54 -39.00 -18.78
CA VAL A 466 34.46 -38.31 -18.06
C VAL A 466 33.66 -37.39 -19.00
N ILE A 467 34.31 -36.85 -20.03
CA ILE A 467 33.71 -36.04 -21.08
C ILE A 467 34.10 -36.67 -22.42
N ALA A 468 33.17 -36.72 -23.37
CA ALA A 468 33.45 -37.18 -24.72
C ALA A 468 34.58 -36.35 -25.37
N ARG A 469 35.46 -37.00 -26.14
CA ARG A 469 36.32 -36.29 -27.10
C ARG A 469 35.40 -35.78 -28.20
N GLY A 470 35.25 -34.46 -28.23
CA GLY A 470 34.48 -33.76 -29.25
C GLY A 470 35.19 -33.76 -30.59
#